data_AF-A0A160TY57-F1
#
_entry.id   AF-A0A160TY57-F1
#
_cell.length_a   1.000
_cell.length_b   1.000
_cell.length_c   1.000
_cell.angle_alpha   90.00
_cell.angle_beta   90.00
_cell.angle_gamma   90.00
#
_symmetry.space_group_name_H-M   'P 1'
#
loop_
_entity.id
_entity.type
_entity.pdbx_description
1 polymer ?
#
loop_
_entity_poly.entity_id
_entity_poly.type
_entity_poly.pdbx_seq_one_letter_code
_entity_poly.pdbx_strand_id
1 'polypeptide(L)'
;MKSCLEEVGLHTTTVLAPSKLGLMEIALPWRETPLHERTLDSRGNPTDETLALTGLRLLERTAKQNPMHKLTLELPGQAKVWLDKTGAPLLDKLSDKYGQRFTYLASTKPMPTVYQTA
;
A
#
# COMPACT_ATOMS: atom_id res chain seq x y z
N MET A 1 24.55 19.42 -14.11
CA MET A 1 23.87 19.85 -12.87
C MET A 1 23.44 18.60 -12.14
N LYS A 2 24.06 18.26 -11.00
CA LYS A 2 23.52 17.23 -10.13
C LYS A 2 22.21 17.78 -9.55
N SER A 3 21.14 17.01 -9.66
CA SER A 3 19.84 17.43 -9.16
C SER A 3 19.90 17.53 -7.64
N CYS A 4 19.64 18.71 -7.06
CA CYS A 4 19.53 18.88 -5.60
C CYS A 4 18.50 17.92 -4.96
N LEU A 5 17.62 17.31 -5.75
CA LEU A 5 16.66 16.30 -5.29
C LEU A 5 17.34 14.97 -4.92
N GLU A 6 18.49 14.64 -5.52
CA GLU A 6 19.27 13.47 -5.09
C GLU A 6 19.78 13.64 -3.66
N GLU A 7 20.13 14.85 -3.25
CA GLU A 7 20.62 15.14 -1.88
C GLU A 7 19.53 14.99 -0.82
N VAL A 8 18.25 15.17 -1.21
CA VAL A 8 17.07 14.97 -0.34
C VAL A 8 16.56 13.51 -0.38
N GLY A 9 17.36 12.60 -0.95
CA GLY A 9 17.03 11.18 -1.03
C GLY A 9 16.07 10.82 -2.17
N LEU A 10 15.64 11.75 -3.01
CA LEU A 10 14.63 11.54 -4.07
C LEU A 10 15.23 10.94 -5.37
N HIS A 11 16.15 9.99 -5.22
CA HIS A 11 16.99 9.38 -6.28
C HIS A 11 16.26 8.74 -7.49
N THR A 12 14.95 8.49 -7.39
CA THR A 12 14.16 7.80 -8.43
C THR A 12 13.02 8.68 -8.97
N THR A 13 13.11 9.99 -8.77
CA THR A 13 12.09 10.96 -9.15
C THR A 13 12.29 11.41 -10.59
N THR A 14 11.22 11.39 -11.38
CA THR A 14 11.22 11.97 -12.72
C THR A 14 10.67 13.39 -12.65
N VAL A 15 11.46 14.36 -13.11
CA VAL A 15 11.07 15.78 -13.17
C VAL A 15 11.09 16.23 -14.62
N LEU A 16 9.99 16.81 -15.08
CA LEU A 16 9.92 17.43 -16.40
C LEU A 16 10.25 18.92 -16.30
N ALA A 17 10.80 19.47 -17.39
CA ALA A 17 11.00 20.91 -17.51
C ALA A 17 9.63 21.64 -17.46
N PRO A 18 9.58 22.88 -16.91
CA PRO A 18 8.34 23.64 -16.86
C PRO A 18 7.69 23.78 -18.23
N SER A 19 6.38 23.51 -18.29
CA SER A 19 5.61 23.61 -19.53
C SER A 19 5.37 25.07 -19.91
N LYS A 20 4.93 25.30 -21.15
CA LYS A 20 4.50 26.63 -21.62
C LYS A 20 3.31 27.20 -20.83
N LEU A 21 2.62 26.38 -20.04
CA LEU A 21 1.53 26.78 -19.14
C LEU A 21 2.04 27.19 -17.75
N GLY A 22 3.36 27.17 -17.52
CA GLY A 22 3.95 27.47 -16.22
C GLY A 22 3.81 26.33 -15.19
N LEU A 23 3.45 25.13 -15.63
CA LEU A 23 3.31 23.95 -14.77
C LEU A 23 4.59 23.12 -14.78
N MET A 24 5.00 22.63 -13.61
CA MET A 24 6.09 21.67 -13.46
C MET A 24 5.51 20.34 -12.99
N GLU A 25 5.86 19.28 -13.70
CA GLU A 25 5.39 17.93 -13.42
C GLU A 25 6.50 17.09 -12.78
N ILE A 26 6.16 16.42 -11.68
CA ILE A 26 7.07 15.57 -10.93
C ILE A 26 6.36 14.25 -10.65
N ALA A 27 6.97 13.13 -11.04
CA ALA A 27 6.56 11.80 -10.64
C ALA A 27 7.48 11.27 -9.55
N LEU A 28 6.92 11.10 -8.35
CA LEU A 28 7.63 10.57 -7.20
C LEU A 28 7.43 9.04 -7.12
N PRO A 29 8.50 8.26 -6.91
CA PRO A 29 8.37 6.84 -6.62
C PRO A 29 7.64 6.67 -5.28
N TRP A 30 6.60 5.83 -5.27
CA TRP A 30 5.83 5.56 -4.05
C TRP A 30 6.70 4.78 -3.05
N ARG A 31 7.18 5.43 -1.99
CA ARG A 31 8.12 4.84 -1.01
C ARG A 31 7.47 4.51 0.31
N GLU A 32 6.93 5.52 0.99
CA GLU A 32 6.17 5.36 2.24
C GLU A 32 4.69 5.68 2.01
N THR A 33 3.82 5.08 2.83
CA THR A 33 2.38 5.38 2.86
C THR A 33 2.20 6.90 3.03
N PRO A 34 1.70 7.64 2.02
CA PRO A 34 1.53 9.08 2.12
C PRO A 34 0.66 9.45 3.31
N LEU A 35 0.93 10.62 3.89
CA LEU A 35 0.38 11.01 5.20
C LEU A 35 -1.16 10.97 5.27
N HIS A 36 -1.84 11.25 4.15
CA HIS A 36 -3.30 11.20 4.03
C HIS A 36 -3.88 9.78 4.16
N GLU A 37 -3.06 8.75 4.00
CA GLU A 37 -3.43 7.34 4.20
C GLU A 37 -3.04 6.82 5.59
N ARG A 38 -2.46 7.68 6.45
CA ARG A 38 -2.11 7.38 7.84
C ARG A 38 -3.09 8.10 8.76
N THR A 39 -4.33 7.65 8.78
CA THR A 39 -5.31 8.15 9.75
C THR A 39 -4.94 7.58 11.11
N LEU A 40 -4.53 8.45 12.03
CA LEU A 40 -4.23 8.08 13.40
C LEU A 40 -5.47 8.24 14.26
N ASP A 41 -5.62 7.36 15.24
CA ASP A 41 -6.62 7.51 16.29
C ASP A 41 -6.22 8.62 17.27
N SER A 42 -7.10 8.92 18.24
CA SER A 42 -6.86 9.91 19.29
C SER A 42 -5.68 9.59 20.21
N ARG A 43 -5.12 8.38 20.13
CA ARG A 43 -3.96 7.90 20.89
C ARG A 43 -2.69 7.89 20.03
N GLY A 44 -2.75 8.34 18.78
CA GLY A 44 -1.62 8.36 17.85
C GLY A 44 -1.31 7.01 17.20
N ASN A 45 -2.16 5.99 17.37
CA ASN A 45 -1.98 4.69 16.74
C ASN A 45 -2.65 4.66 15.35
N PRO A 46 -2.16 3.83 14.41
CA PRO A 46 -2.86 3.60 13.15
C PRO A 46 -4.29 3.12 13.38
N THR A 47 -5.25 3.74 12.71
CA THR A 47 -6.64 3.27 12.68
C THR A 47 -6.77 1.91 11.99
N ASP A 48 -7.89 1.23 12.22
CA ASP A 48 -8.21 -0.06 11.57
C ASP A 48 -8.19 0.02 10.04
N GLU A 49 -8.67 1.14 9.48
CA GLU A 49 -8.58 1.46 8.06
C GLU A 49 -7.13 1.54 7.58
N THR A 50 -6.29 2.28 8.32
CA THR A 50 -4.87 2.44 7.98
C THR A 50 -4.16 1.09 7.98
N LEU A 51 -4.46 0.23 8.96
CA LEU A 51 -3.89 -1.12 9.06
C LEU A 51 -4.37 -2.02 7.91
N ALA A 52 -5.65 -1.95 7.55
CA ALA A 52 -6.21 -2.72 6.44
C ALA A 52 -5.59 -2.31 5.09
N LEU A 53 -5.56 -1.00 4.79
CA LEU A 53 -4.97 -0.47 3.56
C LEU A 53 -3.46 -0.75 3.48
N THR A 54 -2.75 -0.64 4.61
CA THR A 54 -1.33 -1.00 4.68
C THR A 54 -1.10 -2.47 4.33
N GLY A 55 -1.95 -3.36 4.85
CA GLY A 55 -1.90 -4.78 4.52
C GLY A 55 -2.16 -5.07 3.04
N LEU A 56 -3.17 -4.43 2.43
CA LEU A 56 -3.46 -4.60 1.01
C LEU A 56 -2.30 -4.13 0.10
N ARG A 57 -1.62 -3.02 0.46
CA ARG A 57 -0.44 -2.57 -0.28
C ARG A 57 0.73 -3.52 -0.15
N LEU A 58 0.96 -4.04 1.06
CA LEU A 58 1.99 -5.06 1.28
C LEU A 58 1.70 -6.29 0.40
N LEU A 59 0.44 -6.71 0.32
CA LEU A 59 0.00 -7.80 -0.55
C LEU A 59 0.26 -7.50 -2.02
N GLU A 60 -0.13 -6.31 -2.51
CA GLU A 60 0.10 -5.93 -3.90
C GLU A 60 1.60 -5.88 -4.25
N ARG A 61 2.43 -5.35 -3.34
CA ARG A 61 3.88 -5.32 -3.51
C ARG A 61 4.46 -6.72 -3.61
N THR A 62 4.07 -7.62 -2.71
CA THR A 62 4.52 -9.02 -2.73
C THR A 62 4.01 -9.77 -3.94
N ALA A 63 2.78 -9.48 -4.41
CA ALA A 63 2.20 -10.09 -5.61
C ALA A 63 2.93 -9.65 -6.89
N LYS A 64 3.34 -8.37 -6.98
CA LYS A 64 4.18 -7.87 -8.08
C LYS A 64 5.55 -8.56 -8.11
N GLN A 65 6.11 -8.86 -6.96
CA GLN A 65 7.40 -9.57 -6.84
C GLN A 65 7.26 -11.07 -7.14
N ASN A 66 6.10 -11.68 -6.84
CA ASN A 66 5.88 -13.13 -6.96
C ASN A 66 4.61 -13.44 -7.78
N PRO A 67 4.68 -13.37 -9.12
CA PRO A 67 3.51 -13.36 -9.99
C PRO A 67 2.75 -14.70 -10.09
N MET A 68 3.23 -15.81 -9.52
CA MET A 68 2.51 -17.10 -9.53
C MET A 68 2.17 -17.65 -8.14
N HIS A 69 2.56 -16.98 -7.06
CA HIS A 69 2.39 -17.52 -5.71
C HIS A 69 1.01 -17.19 -5.15
N LYS A 70 0.45 -18.14 -4.38
CA LYS A 70 -0.69 -17.87 -3.50
C LYS A 70 -0.19 -17.14 -2.27
N LEU A 71 -0.80 -16.01 -1.96
CA LEU A 71 -0.37 -15.15 -0.87
C LEU A 71 -1.48 -15.05 0.16
N THR A 72 -1.10 -15.16 1.43
CA THR A 72 -2.00 -14.93 2.56
C THR A 72 -1.64 -13.62 3.22
N LEU A 73 -2.64 -12.76 3.36
CA LEU A 73 -2.58 -11.52 4.11
C LEU A 73 -3.19 -11.76 5.50
N GLU A 74 -2.35 -11.69 6.53
CA GLU A 74 -2.76 -11.61 7.92
C GLU A 74 -2.99 -10.16 8.32
N LEU A 75 -4.19 -9.87 8.81
CA LEU A 75 -4.59 -8.55 9.31
C LEU A 75 -4.95 -8.61 10.79
N PRO A 76 -4.71 -7.54 11.56
CA PRO A 76 -5.31 -7.38 12.87
C PRO A 76 -6.83 -7.57 12.80
N GLY A 77 -7.43 -8.22 13.79
CA GLY A 77 -8.86 -8.59 13.76
C GLY A 77 -9.80 -7.42 13.42
N GLN A 78 -9.58 -6.24 14.01
CA GLN A 78 -10.39 -5.05 13.73
C GLN A 78 -10.21 -4.51 12.30
N ALA A 79 -8.99 -4.55 11.78
CA ALA A 79 -8.69 -4.20 10.40
C ALA A 79 -9.36 -5.18 9.42
N LYS A 80 -9.44 -6.47 9.76
CA LYS A 80 -10.19 -7.46 8.96
C LYS A 80 -11.69 -7.18 8.97
N VAL A 81 -12.27 -6.82 10.12
CA VAL A 81 -13.68 -6.42 10.21
C VAL A 81 -13.98 -5.18 9.37
N TRP A 82 -13.08 -4.19 9.38
CA TRP A 82 -13.21 -3.02 8.50
C TRP A 82 -13.12 -3.40 7.02
N LEU A 83 -12.18 -4.29 6.67
CA LEU A 83 -11.99 -4.79 5.31
C LEU A 83 -13.24 -5.50 4.79
N ASP A 84 -13.88 -6.34 5.62
CA ASP A 84 -15.08 -7.09 5.24
C ASP A 84 -16.31 -6.20 5.08
N LYS A 85 -16.40 -5.11 5.84
CA LYS A 85 -17.55 -4.19 5.81
C LYS A 85 -17.42 -3.11 4.73
N THR A 86 -16.28 -2.42 4.71
CA THR A 86 -16.06 -1.21 3.91
C THR A 86 -15.13 -1.49 2.73
N GLY A 87 -14.16 -2.38 2.93
CA GLY A 87 -13.12 -2.69 1.95
C GLY A 87 -13.46 -3.77 0.92
N ALA A 88 -14.65 -4.38 0.96
CA ALA A 88 -15.02 -5.47 0.07
C ALA A 88 -14.82 -5.15 -1.44
N PRO A 89 -15.19 -3.96 -1.95
CA PRO A 89 -14.94 -3.60 -3.35
C PRO A 89 -13.45 -3.52 -3.72
N LEU A 90 -12.56 -3.30 -2.74
CA LEU A 90 -11.11 -3.28 -2.97
C LEU A 90 -10.57 -4.70 -3.14
N LEU A 91 -11.14 -5.67 -2.41
CA LEU A 91 -10.79 -7.09 -2.54
C LEU A 91 -11.17 -7.65 -3.91
N ASP A 92 -12.35 -7.25 -4.41
CA ASP A 92 -12.83 -7.65 -5.73
C ASP A 92 -11.88 -7.11 -6.81
N LYS A 93 -11.53 -5.82 -6.77
CA LYS A 93 -10.58 -5.22 -7.71
C LYS A 93 -9.19 -5.88 -7.68
N LEU A 94 -8.71 -6.28 -6.50
CA LEU A 94 -7.45 -6.99 -6.38
C LEU A 94 -7.54 -8.42 -6.94
N SER A 95 -8.66 -9.09 -6.70
CA SER A 95 -8.93 -10.42 -7.24
C SER A 95 -9.12 -10.41 -8.75
N ASP A 96 -9.68 -9.35 -9.33
CA ASP A 96 -9.79 -9.18 -10.78
C ASP A 96 -8.40 -8.93 -11.41
N LYS A 97 -7.57 -8.09 -10.76
CA LYS A 97 -6.26 -7.71 -11.28
C LYS A 97 -5.23 -8.84 -11.21
N TYR A 98 -5.25 -9.61 -10.13
CA TYR A 98 -4.26 -10.65 -9.88
C TYR A 98 -4.84 -12.07 -9.99
N GLY A 99 -6.15 -12.26 -9.99
CA GLY A 99 -6.79 -13.59 -9.90
C GLY A 99 -7.07 -14.02 -8.45
N GLN A 100 -7.84 -15.10 -8.28
CA GLN A 100 -8.27 -15.64 -6.97
C GLN A 100 -7.15 -16.40 -6.23
N ARG A 101 -6.04 -15.73 -5.94
CA ARG A 101 -4.84 -16.30 -5.28
C ARG A 101 -4.52 -15.67 -3.93
N PHE A 102 -5.43 -14.84 -3.43
CA PHE A 102 -5.27 -14.15 -2.16
C PHE A 102 -6.17 -14.76 -1.10
N THR A 103 -5.60 -15.05 0.06
CA THR A 103 -6.33 -15.47 1.25
C THR A 103 -6.19 -14.39 2.31
N TYR A 104 -7.27 -14.11 3.05
CA TYR A 104 -7.29 -13.05 4.06
C TYR A 104 -7.62 -13.66 5.42
N LEU A 105 -6.68 -13.60 6.36
CA LEU A 105 -6.83 -14.15 7.70
C LEU A 105 -6.79 -13.06 8.77
N ALA A 106 -7.55 -13.28 9.84
CA ALA A 106 -7.44 -12.47 11.05
C ALA A 106 -6.28 -12.98 11.91
N SER A 107 -5.52 -12.05 12.49
CA SER A 107 -4.36 -12.30 13.34
C SER A 107 -4.45 -11.44 14.60
N THR A 108 -3.79 -11.89 15.66
CA THR A 108 -3.62 -11.13 16.92
C THR A 108 -2.41 -10.19 16.87
N LYS A 109 -1.62 -10.25 15.78
CA LYS A 109 -0.46 -9.37 15.59
C LYS A 109 -0.91 -7.91 15.39
N PRO A 110 -0.15 -6.93 15.90
CA PRO A 110 -0.50 -5.51 15.80
C PRO A 110 -0.31 -4.93 14.38
N MET A 111 0.54 -5.56 13.56
CA MET A 111 0.83 -5.12 12.20
C MET A 111 0.44 -6.17 11.16
N PRO A 112 -0.01 -5.75 9.97
CA PRO A 112 -0.36 -6.66 8.90
C PRO A 112 0.90 -7.35 8.35
N THR A 113 0.78 -8.64 8.03
CA THR A 113 1.89 -9.43 7.49
C THR A 113 1.43 -10.23 6.28
N VAL A 114 2.28 -10.35 5.27
CA VAL A 114 2.01 -11.18 4.08
C VAL A 114 3.04 -12.29 3.99
N TYR A 115 2.57 -13.50 3.75
CA TYR A 115 3.43 -14.66 3.48
C TYR A 115 2.86 -15.50 2.35
N GLN A 116 3.74 -16.29 1.75
CA GLN A 116 3.35 -17.26 0.74
C GLN A 116 2.69 -18.47 1.41
N THR A 117 1.57 -18.89 0.87
CA THR A 117 0.94 -20.16 1.22
C THR A 117 1.27 -21.18 0.15
N ALA A 118 1.63 -22.39 0.59
CA ALA A 118 1.97 -23.52 -0.28
C ALA A 118 0.78 -23.95 -1.14
#